data_AF-A0A5C6B4L6-F1
#
_entry.id   AF-A0A5C6B4L6-F1
#
_cell.length_a   1.000
_cell.length_b   1.000
_cell.length_c   1.000
_cell.angle_alpha   90.00
_cell.angle_beta   90.00
_cell.angle_gamma   90.00
#
_symmetry.space_group_name_H-M   'P 1'
#
loop_
_entity.id
_entity.type
_entity.pdbx_description
1 polymer ?
#
loop_
_entity_poly.entity_id
_entity_poly.type
_entity_poly.pdbx_seq_one_letter_code
_entity_poly.pdbx_strand_id
1 'polypeptide(L)'
;MGYRTVLAILFAILILGPDPTQAAGMSDYWLEISPGYNIVRANGFDIGLGDAEGFDIYSPDRGGLSGPVSGYIVAPRHIFLRTTGQKARNKFPGDDFALADPSVEYFFVVDRSDNALRGPLTLDEFNADPNVASLSSVDWKIPANPYSGRMFWLFCVIMFLYLALPIIFVISIVLVIFKITRMSFAKSTANQESESGE
;
A
#
# COMPACT_ATOMS: atom_id res chain seq x y z
N MET A 1 6.07 21.52 32.01
CA MET A 1 5.77 20.09 31.72
C MET A 1 6.94 19.27 32.23
N GLY A 2 6.72 18.32 33.13
CA GLY A 2 7.82 17.55 33.76
C GLY A 2 8.29 16.38 32.88
N TYR A 3 9.51 15.88 33.13
CA TYR A 3 10.11 14.75 32.39
C TYR A 3 9.21 13.50 32.37
N ARG A 4 8.40 13.30 33.42
CA ARG A 4 7.40 12.24 33.52
C ARG A 4 6.31 12.34 32.45
N THR A 5 5.87 13.56 32.11
CA THR A 5 4.88 13.78 31.06
C THR A 5 5.45 13.45 29.68
N VAL A 6 6.73 13.78 29.46
CA VAL A 6 7.44 13.47 28.21
C VAL A 6 7.65 11.97 28.05
N LEU A 7 8.07 11.28 29.12
CA LEU A 7 8.19 9.81 29.13
C LEU A 7 6.85 9.12 28.88
N ALA A 8 5.76 9.62 29.47
CA ALA A 8 4.43 9.09 29.23
C ALA A 8 3.97 9.27 27.77
N ILE A 9 4.28 10.42 27.15
CA ILE A 9 3.99 10.66 25.72
C ILE A 9 4.82 9.73 24.83
N LEU A 10 6.12 9.56 25.11
CA LEU A 10 6.99 8.65 24.36
C LEU A 10 6.55 7.18 24.50
N PHE A 11 6.17 6.78 25.71
CA PHE A 11 5.66 5.43 25.97
C PHE A 11 4.31 5.19 25.30
N ALA A 12 3.43 6.20 25.26
CA ALA A 12 2.18 6.15 24.52
C ALA A 12 2.41 6.04 23.00
N ILE A 13 3.39 6.76 22.43
CA ILE A 13 3.75 6.65 21.00
C ILE A 13 4.34 5.27 20.67
N LEU A 14 5.09 4.66 21.59
CA LEU A 14 5.65 3.31 21.41
C LEU A 14 4.59 2.21 21.50
N ILE A 15 3.60 2.35 22.39
CA ILE A 15 2.50 1.38 22.54
C ILE A 15 1.45 1.56 21.44
N LEU A 16 1.18 2.80 21.02
CA LEU A 16 0.30 3.12 19.90
C LEU A 16 1.04 3.11 18.56
N GLY A 17 2.27 2.58 18.53
CA GLY A 17 3.04 2.42 17.32
C GLY A 17 2.28 1.58 16.28
N PRO A 18 2.61 1.74 14.99
CA PRO A 18 1.86 1.10 13.91
C PRO A 18 1.81 -0.42 14.11
N ASP A 19 0.60 -0.93 14.28
CA ASP A 19 0.31 -2.37 14.37
C ASP A 19 0.77 -3.03 13.06
N PRO A 20 1.56 -4.12 13.08
CA PRO A 20 1.98 -4.83 11.87
C PRO A 20 0.81 -5.33 11.02
N THR A 21 -0.41 -5.41 11.55
CA THR A 21 -1.63 -5.66 10.76
C THR A 21 -1.95 -4.53 9.77
N GLN A 22 -1.50 -3.29 10.00
CA GLN A 22 -1.60 -2.19 9.03
C GLN A 22 -0.62 -2.33 7.85
N ALA A 23 0.37 -3.23 7.93
CA ALA A 23 1.27 -3.52 6.82
C ALA A 23 0.62 -4.41 5.74
N ALA A 24 -0.44 -5.15 6.07
CA ALA A 24 -1.17 -5.98 5.11
C ALA A 24 -1.79 -5.13 3.99
N GLY A 25 -2.33 -3.96 4.32
CA GLY A 25 -2.92 -3.02 3.37
C GLY A 25 -1.92 -2.26 2.49
N MET A 26 -0.60 -2.43 2.67
CA MET A 26 0.38 -1.75 1.83
C MET A 26 0.47 -2.32 0.41
N SER A 27 -0.07 -3.53 0.22
CA SER A 27 -0.11 -4.22 -1.07
C SER A 27 -1.39 -3.91 -1.86
N ASP A 28 -2.39 -3.35 -1.18
CA ASP A 28 -3.74 -3.22 -1.70
C ASP A 28 -3.84 -1.97 -2.56
N TYR A 29 -4.50 -2.09 -3.71
CA TYR A 29 -4.71 -0.95 -4.57
C TYR A 29 -5.92 -1.12 -5.47
N TRP A 30 -6.42 0.03 -5.90
CA TRP A 30 -7.43 0.18 -6.93
C TRP A 30 -6.75 0.87 -8.11
N LEU A 31 -6.65 0.16 -9.22
CA LEU A 31 -6.09 0.67 -10.46
C LEU A 31 -7.20 0.81 -11.49
N GLU A 32 -7.64 2.04 -11.74
CA GLU A 32 -8.59 2.32 -12.81
C GLU A 32 -7.92 2.06 -14.17
N ILE A 33 -8.45 1.08 -14.91
CA ILE A 33 -7.93 0.69 -16.23
C ILE A 33 -8.72 1.32 -17.37
N SER A 34 -9.95 1.73 -17.08
CA SER A 34 -10.90 2.41 -17.98
C SER A 34 -11.99 3.04 -17.11
N PRO A 35 -12.68 4.11 -17.56
CA PRO A 35 -13.83 4.65 -16.84
C PRO A 35 -14.80 3.56 -16.38
N GLY A 36 -14.95 3.43 -15.07
CA GLY A 36 -15.83 2.45 -14.43
C GLY A 36 -15.30 1.02 -14.32
N TYR A 37 -14.01 0.77 -14.56
CA TYR A 37 -13.41 -0.56 -14.40
C TYR A 37 -12.07 -0.46 -13.66
N ASN A 38 -11.92 -1.29 -12.64
CA ASN A 38 -10.76 -1.27 -11.76
C ASN A 38 -10.14 -2.66 -11.64
N ILE A 39 -8.82 -2.75 -11.76
CA ILE A 39 -8.09 -3.89 -11.21
C ILE A 39 -7.94 -3.64 -9.71
N VAL A 40 -8.45 -4.58 -8.93
CA VAL A 40 -8.46 -4.51 -7.48
C VAL A 40 -7.50 -5.56 -6.95
N ARG A 41 -6.58 -5.13 -6.09
CA ARG A 41 -5.69 -6.03 -5.35
C ARG A 41 -5.98 -5.93 -3.88
N ALA A 42 -6.31 -7.06 -3.25
CA ALA A 42 -6.50 -7.18 -1.80
C ALA A 42 -5.39 -7.99 -1.11
N ASN A 43 -4.58 -8.74 -1.86
CA ASN A 43 -3.31 -9.31 -1.41
C ASN A 43 -2.48 -9.84 -2.60
N GLY A 44 -1.52 -10.75 -2.36
CA GLY A 44 -0.68 -11.33 -3.41
C GLY A 44 -1.40 -12.29 -4.37
N PHE A 45 -2.52 -12.88 -3.95
CA PHE A 45 -3.30 -13.83 -4.74
C PHE A 45 -4.63 -13.21 -5.21
N ASP A 46 -5.23 -12.34 -4.40
CA ASP A 46 -6.50 -11.69 -4.72
C ASP A 46 -6.28 -10.44 -5.57
N ILE A 47 -6.08 -10.68 -6.88
CA ILE A 47 -6.03 -9.66 -7.92
C ILE A 47 -7.17 -9.93 -8.89
N GLY A 48 -8.19 -9.07 -8.87
CA GLY A 48 -9.44 -9.23 -9.62
C GLY A 48 -9.79 -8.01 -10.49
N LEU A 49 -10.95 -8.08 -11.13
CA LEU A 49 -11.56 -6.99 -11.89
C LEU A 49 -12.90 -6.62 -11.25
N GLY A 50 -13.07 -5.35 -10.90
CA GLY A 50 -14.33 -4.78 -10.43
C GLY A 50 -14.87 -3.71 -11.36
N ASP A 51 -16.18 -3.44 -11.25
CA ASP A 51 -16.85 -2.36 -11.96
C ASP A 51 -16.90 -1.04 -11.17
N ALA A 52 -17.67 -0.07 -11.68
CA ALA A 52 -17.82 1.26 -11.09
C ALA A 52 -18.65 1.26 -9.80
N GLU A 53 -19.52 0.28 -9.63
CA GLU A 53 -20.42 0.13 -8.49
C GLU A 53 -19.74 -0.66 -7.35
N GLY A 54 -18.55 -1.18 -7.60
CA GLY A 54 -17.76 -1.96 -6.66
C GLY A 54 -18.13 -3.45 -6.67
N PHE A 55 -18.84 -3.92 -7.70
CA PHE A 55 -19.09 -5.35 -7.88
C PHE A 55 -17.90 -6.04 -8.54
N ASP A 56 -17.57 -7.22 -8.02
CA ASP A 56 -16.56 -8.09 -8.60
C ASP A 56 -17.08 -8.72 -9.90
N ILE A 57 -16.49 -8.33 -11.03
CA ILE A 57 -16.68 -8.99 -12.32
C ILE A 57 -15.87 -10.29 -12.36
N TYR A 58 -14.62 -10.24 -11.91
CA TYR A 58 -13.74 -11.40 -11.80
C TYR A 58 -12.99 -11.39 -10.47
N SER A 59 -12.99 -12.54 -9.79
CA SER A 59 -12.11 -12.82 -8.66
C SER A 59 -11.56 -14.24 -8.74
N PRO A 60 -10.33 -14.50 -8.27
CA PRO A 60 -9.74 -15.84 -8.23
C PRO A 60 -10.65 -16.87 -7.54
N ASP A 61 -11.26 -16.49 -6.41
CA ASP A 61 -12.17 -17.35 -5.64
C ASP A 61 -13.41 -17.81 -6.43
N ARG A 62 -13.87 -17.00 -7.40
CA ARG A 62 -15.00 -17.34 -8.28
C ARG A 62 -14.56 -17.97 -9.60
N GLY A 63 -13.28 -17.87 -9.95
CA GLY A 63 -12.70 -18.27 -11.22
C GLY A 63 -12.46 -19.79 -11.39
N GLY A 64 -12.81 -20.59 -10.39
CA GLY A 64 -12.65 -22.03 -10.47
C GLY A 64 -11.19 -22.42 -10.33
N LEU A 65 -10.48 -22.71 -11.43
CA LEU A 65 -9.06 -23.08 -11.47
C LEU A 65 -8.12 -21.91 -11.78
N SER A 66 -8.65 -20.73 -12.05
CA SER A 66 -7.86 -19.54 -12.35
C SER A 66 -7.44 -18.78 -11.09
N GLY A 67 -6.23 -18.26 -11.11
CA GLY A 67 -5.63 -17.47 -10.04
C GLY A 67 -5.71 -15.95 -10.28
N PRO A 68 -4.81 -15.15 -9.69
CA PRO A 68 -4.78 -13.69 -9.86
C PRO A 68 -4.70 -13.26 -11.33
N VAL A 69 -5.28 -12.09 -11.62
CA VAL A 69 -5.00 -11.36 -12.86
C VAL A 69 -3.51 -11.02 -12.93
N SER A 70 -2.85 -11.52 -13.98
CA SER A 70 -1.42 -11.30 -14.28
C SER A 70 -1.23 -10.33 -15.45
N GLY A 71 -2.28 -10.06 -16.23
CA GLY A 71 -2.27 -9.11 -17.32
C GLY A 71 -3.67 -8.68 -17.74
N TYR A 72 -3.78 -7.51 -18.36
CA TYR A 72 -5.03 -7.04 -18.96
C TYR A 72 -4.80 -6.25 -20.24
N ILE A 73 -5.82 -6.22 -21.10
CA ILE A 73 -5.90 -5.35 -22.28
C ILE A 73 -7.27 -4.68 -22.26
N VAL A 74 -7.29 -3.36 -22.50
CA VAL A 74 -8.53 -2.59 -22.58
C VAL A 74 -8.78 -2.20 -24.03
N ALA A 75 -9.89 -2.70 -24.59
CA ALA A 75 -10.39 -2.33 -25.89
C ALA A 75 -11.67 -1.48 -25.76
N PRO A 76 -12.17 -0.86 -26.85
CA PRO A 76 -13.36 -0.01 -26.80
C PRO A 76 -14.61 -0.72 -26.26
N ARG A 77 -14.81 -1.99 -26.63
CA ARG A 77 -16.01 -2.77 -26.26
C ARG A 77 -15.74 -3.91 -25.27
N HIS A 78 -14.48 -4.28 -25.09
CA HIS A 78 -14.11 -5.44 -24.29
C HIS A 78 -12.93 -5.14 -23.38
N ILE A 79 -12.85 -5.85 -22.26
CA ILE A 79 -11.65 -5.97 -21.43
C ILE A 79 -11.21 -7.43 -21.50
N PHE A 80 -9.94 -7.65 -21.81
CA PHE A 80 -9.36 -8.98 -21.84
C PHE A 80 -8.49 -9.13 -20.61
N LEU A 81 -8.65 -10.25 -19.91
CA LEU A 81 -7.84 -10.58 -18.74
C LEU A 81 -7.01 -11.81 -19.05
N ARG A 82 -5.77 -11.79 -18.56
CA ARG A 82 -4.89 -12.94 -18.44
C ARG A 82 -4.69 -13.19 -16.96
N THR A 83 -4.85 -14.43 -16.54
CA THR A 83 -4.70 -14.85 -15.16
C THR A 83 -3.69 -15.98 -15.09
N THR A 84 -3.05 -16.16 -13.94
CA THR A 84 -2.33 -17.43 -13.69
C THR A 84 -3.33 -18.55 -13.44
N GLY A 85 -2.86 -19.79 -13.35
CA GLY A 85 -3.59 -20.86 -12.69
C GLY A 85 -3.51 -20.71 -11.17
N GLN A 86 -4.11 -21.67 -10.47
CA GLN A 86 -3.97 -21.83 -9.03
C GLN A 86 -3.48 -23.23 -8.69
N LYS A 87 -2.74 -23.33 -7.59
CA LYS A 87 -2.34 -24.61 -6.98
C LYS A 87 -2.44 -24.54 -5.48
N ALA A 88 -2.66 -25.69 -4.84
CA ALA A 88 -2.68 -25.77 -3.40
C ALA A 88 -1.31 -25.43 -2.80
N ARG A 89 -1.30 -24.67 -1.70
CA ARG A 89 -0.06 -24.27 -1.01
C ARG A 89 0.57 -25.42 -0.24
N ASN A 90 -0.24 -26.22 0.45
CA ASN A 90 0.17 -27.42 1.19
C ASN A 90 1.36 -27.23 2.14
N LYS A 91 1.47 -26.09 2.85
CA LYS A 91 2.58 -25.84 3.79
C LYS A 91 2.43 -26.57 5.12
N PHE A 92 1.20 -26.92 5.52
CA PHE A 92 0.90 -27.64 6.75
C PHE A 92 -0.41 -28.45 6.61
N PRO A 93 -0.68 -29.44 7.49
CA PRO A 93 -1.94 -30.17 7.46
C PRO A 93 -3.15 -29.24 7.65
N GLY A 94 -4.12 -29.29 6.73
CA GLY A 94 -5.28 -28.40 6.71
C GLY A 94 -5.03 -27.02 6.08
N ASP A 95 -3.93 -26.85 5.33
CA ASP A 95 -3.64 -25.63 4.59
C ASP A 95 -4.47 -25.54 3.29
N ASP A 96 -5.68 -24.99 3.40
CA ASP A 96 -6.62 -24.83 2.28
C ASP A 96 -6.34 -23.59 1.41
N PHE A 97 -5.24 -22.87 1.66
CA PHE A 97 -4.91 -21.67 0.90
C PHE A 97 -4.36 -22.01 -0.49
N ALA A 98 -4.84 -21.26 -1.49
CA ALA A 98 -4.31 -21.32 -2.85
C ALA A 98 -3.07 -20.44 -3.02
N LEU A 99 -2.24 -20.81 -3.99
CA LEU A 99 -1.13 -20.00 -4.51
C LEU A 99 -1.26 -19.88 -6.02
N ALA A 100 -0.76 -18.77 -6.55
CA ALA A 100 -0.67 -18.56 -7.99
C ALA A 100 0.26 -19.61 -8.61
N ASP A 101 -0.19 -20.21 -9.71
CA ASP A 101 0.62 -21.08 -10.54
C ASP A 101 0.93 -20.40 -11.88
N PRO A 102 2.11 -19.76 -12.03
CA PRO A 102 2.48 -19.06 -13.25
C PRO A 102 2.80 -20.00 -14.42
N SER A 103 2.82 -21.32 -14.21
CA SER A 103 3.03 -22.30 -15.29
C SER A 103 1.77 -22.56 -16.12
N VAL A 104 0.61 -22.13 -15.62
CA VAL A 104 -0.68 -22.25 -16.28
C VAL A 104 -1.25 -20.85 -16.46
N GLU A 105 -1.83 -20.58 -17.63
CA GLU A 105 -2.50 -19.32 -17.90
C GLU A 105 -3.93 -19.57 -18.36
N TYR A 106 -4.84 -18.72 -17.89
CA TYR A 106 -6.21 -18.67 -18.36
C TYR A 106 -6.53 -17.26 -18.86
N PHE A 107 -7.48 -17.19 -19.79
CA PHE A 107 -7.89 -15.95 -20.41
C PHE A 107 -9.38 -15.74 -20.24
N PHE A 108 -9.77 -14.47 -20.08
CA PHE A 108 -11.16 -14.09 -19.97
C PHE A 108 -11.45 -12.91 -20.88
N VAL A 109 -12.70 -12.86 -21.35
CA VAL A 109 -13.24 -11.75 -22.13
C VAL A 109 -14.41 -11.16 -21.38
N VAL A 110 -14.35 -9.87 -21.11
CA VAL A 110 -15.42 -9.10 -20.45
C VAL A 110 -16.03 -8.18 -21.49
N ASP A 111 -17.34 -8.30 -21.72
CA ASP A 111 -18.09 -7.32 -22.51
C ASP A 111 -18.41 -6.11 -21.62
N ARG A 112 -18.08 -4.91 -22.10
CA ARG A 112 -18.26 -3.67 -21.33
C ARG A 112 -19.68 -3.13 -21.37
N SER A 113 -20.57 -3.71 -22.17
CA SER A 113 -21.96 -3.25 -22.29
C SER A 113 -22.86 -3.81 -21.18
N ASP A 114 -22.57 -5.01 -20.70
CA ASP A 114 -23.37 -5.72 -19.69
C ASP A 114 -22.52 -6.38 -18.58
N ASN A 115 -21.20 -6.14 -18.58
CA ASN A 115 -20.23 -6.76 -17.67
C ASN A 115 -20.20 -8.30 -17.76
N ALA A 116 -20.68 -8.89 -18.85
CA ALA A 116 -20.65 -10.33 -19.03
C ALA A 116 -19.20 -10.85 -19.09
N LEU A 117 -18.85 -11.74 -18.17
CA LEU A 117 -17.56 -12.43 -18.13
C LEU A 117 -17.67 -13.77 -18.84
N ARG A 118 -16.76 -14.01 -19.80
CA ARG A 118 -16.61 -15.31 -20.45
C ARG A 118 -15.21 -15.88 -20.22
N GLY A 119 -15.16 -17.14 -19.78
CA GLY A 119 -13.97 -17.90 -19.48
C GLY A 119 -14.20 -18.86 -18.31
N PRO A 120 -13.16 -19.54 -17.80
CA PRO A 120 -11.77 -19.47 -18.26
C PRO A 120 -11.59 -20.08 -19.66
N LEU A 121 -10.81 -19.42 -20.51
CA LEU A 121 -10.41 -19.90 -21.84
C LEU A 121 -8.93 -20.31 -21.82
N THR A 122 -8.59 -21.33 -22.59
CA THR A 122 -7.19 -21.61 -22.97
C THR A 122 -6.67 -20.58 -23.96
N LEU A 123 -5.35 -20.55 -24.18
CA LEU A 123 -4.74 -19.65 -25.16
C LEU A 123 -5.31 -19.87 -26.57
N ASP A 124 -5.51 -21.12 -26.97
CA ASP A 124 -6.03 -21.46 -28.31
C ASP A 124 -7.48 -21.00 -28.47
N GLU A 125 -8.33 -21.23 -27.47
CA GLU A 125 -9.72 -20.75 -27.46
C GLU A 125 -9.81 -19.22 -27.44
N PHE A 126 -8.92 -18.56 -26.69
CA PHE A 126 -8.84 -17.11 -26.65
C PHE A 126 -8.43 -16.53 -28.00
N ASN A 127 -7.42 -17.11 -28.66
CA ASN A 127 -6.95 -16.66 -29.97
C ASN A 127 -7.96 -16.96 -31.09
N ALA A 128 -8.77 -18.00 -30.94
CA ALA A 128 -9.87 -18.31 -31.86
C ALA A 128 -11.05 -17.33 -31.73
N ASP A 129 -11.08 -16.49 -30.70
CA ASP A 129 -12.17 -15.56 -30.49
C ASP A 129 -12.17 -14.40 -31.50
N PRO A 130 -13.30 -14.13 -32.18
CA PRO A 130 -13.37 -13.06 -33.17
C PRO A 130 -13.12 -11.67 -32.59
N ASN A 131 -13.36 -11.44 -31.29
CA ASN A 131 -13.10 -10.16 -30.63
C ASN A 131 -11.62 -9.99 -30.27
N VAL A 132 -10.85 -11.09 -30.22
CA VAL A 132 -9.41 -11.11 -29.92
C VAL A 132 -8.59 -11.01 -31.20
N ALA A 133 -9.07 -11.54 -32.33
CA ALA A 133 -8.36 -11.53 -33.61
C ALA A 133 -7.91 -10.12 -34.07
N SER A 134 -8.57 -9.05 -33.61
CA SER A 134 -8.17 -7.66 -33.87
C SER A 134 -7.04 -7.11 -32.99
N LEU A 135 -6.59 -7.86 -31.98
CA LEU A 135 -5.63 -7.41 -30.95
C LEU A 135 -4.18 -7.82 -31.23
N SER A 136 -3.87 -8.32 -32.43
CA SER A 136 -2.61 -9.00 -32.79
C SER A 136 -1.30 -8.19 -32.60
N SER A 137 -1.36 -7.01 -31.99
CA SER A 137 -0.21 -6.16 -31.64
C SER A 137 -0.31 -5.44 -30.28
N VAL A 138 -1.29 -5.75 -29.44
CA VAL A 138 -1.48 -5.03 -28.17
C VAL A 138 -0.74 -5.73 -27.03
N ASP A 139 0.23 -5.02 -26.45
CA ASP A 139 0.96 -5.49 -25.27
C ASP A 139 0.04 -5.60 -24.05
N TRP A 140 0.11 -6.76 -23.37
CA TRP A 140 -0.54 -6.99 -22.10
C TRP A 140 0.00 -6.03 -21.04
N LYS A 141 -0.89 -5.27 -20.40
CA LYS A 141 -0.53 -4.44 -19.25
C LYS A 141 -0.48 -5.28 -18.00
N ILE A 142 0.60 -5.17 -17.23
CA ILE A 142 0.75 -5.88 -15.95
C ILE A 142 0.12 -5.01 -14.84
N PRO A 143 -0.78 -5.55 -14.01
CA PRO A 143 -1.28 -4.84 -12.83
C PRO A 143 -0.14 -4.47 -11.89
N ALA A 144 0.03 -3.17 -11.65
CA ALA A 144 1.05 -2.64 -10.76
C ALA A 144 0.45 -1.55 -9.87
N ASN A 145 0.91 -1.46 -8.63
CA ASN A 145 0.45 -0.45 -7.68
C ASN A 145 0.76 0.96 -8.22
N PRO A 146 -0.25 1.80 -8.52
CA PRO A 146 -0.03 3.16 -9.02
C PRO A 146 0.63 4.10 -7.98
N TYR A 147 0.67 3.69 -6.72
CA TYR A 147 1.16 4.48 -5.59
C TYR A 147 2.50 4.00 -5.01
N SER A 148 3.21 3.10 -5.71
CA SER A 148 4.43 2.43 -5.21
C SER A 148 5.48 3.40 -4.62
N GLY A 149 5.68 4.59 -5.22
CA GLY A 149 6.64 5.59 -4.73
C GLY A 149 6.15 6.50 -3.59
N ARG A 150 4.83 6.69 -3.44
CA ARG A 150 4.26 7.61 -2.42
C ARG A 150 4.45 7.07 -1.00
N MET A 151 4.29 5.75 -0.84
CA MET A 151 4.47 5.06 0.43
C MET A 151 5.89 5.19 0.97
N PHE A 152 6.90 4.99 0.13
CA PHE A 152 8.30 5.12 0.53
C PHE A 152 8.62 6.55 1.01
N TRP A 153 8.13 7.57 0.29
CA TRP A 153 8.34 8.95 0.71
C TRP A 153 7.66 9.27 2.05
N LEU A 154 6.42 8.82 2.25
CA LEU A 154 5.70 8.99 3.52
C LEU A 154 6.44 8.29 4.67
N PHE A 155 6.94 7.07 4.44
CA PHE A 155 7.77 6.34 5.40
C PHE A 155 9.03 7.13 5.76
N CYS A 156 9.76 7.66 4.78
CA CYS A 156 10.94 8.49 5.03
C CYS A 156 10.62 9.74 5.85
N VAL A 157 9.49 10.42 5.57
CA VAL A 157 9.06 11.60 6.33
C VAL A 157 8.74 11.23 7.77
N ILE A 158 7.99 10.15 8.00
CA ILE A 158 7.64 9.69 9.35
C ILE A 158 8.91 9.31 10.12
N MET A 159 9.82 8.55 9.49
CA MET A 159 11.09 8.17 10.09
C MET A 159 11.96 9.39 10.42
N PHE A 160 12.01 10.37 9.51
CA PHE A 160 12.71 11.63 9.75
C PHE A 160 12.12 12.39 10.93
N LEU A 161 10.80 12.55 11.02
CA LEU A 161 10.14 13.19 12.15
C LEU A 161 10.40 12.45 13.46
N TYR A 162 10.36 11.12 13.43
CA TYR A 162 10.63 10.27 14.59
C TYR A 162 12.06 10.45 15.12
N LEU A 163 13.04 10.63 14.25
CA LEU A 163 14.44 10.86 14.62
C LEU A 163 14.73 12.33 14.97
N ALA A 164 14.15 13.28 14.23
CA ALA A 164 14.42 14.71 14.37
C ALA A 164 13.76 15.33 15.61
N LEU A 165 12.52 14.94 15.94
CA LEU A 165 11.79 15.46 17.09
C LEU A 165 12.53 15.29 18.43
N PRO A 166 13.07 14.12 18.80
CA PRO A 166 13.81 13.97 20.06
C PRO A 166 15.09 14.80 20.07
N ILE A 167 15.78 14.93 18.93
CA ILE A 167 16.99 15.76 18.82
C ILE A 167 16.65 17.23 19.06
N ILE A 168 15.63 17.76 18.36
CA ILE A 168 15.17 19.15 18.52
C ILE A 168 14.72 19.39 19.96
N PHE A 169 14.05 18.41 20.57
CA PHE A 169 13.62 18.49 21.97
C PHE A 169 14.79 18.59 22.95
N VAL A 170 15.82 17.76 22.79
CA VAL A 170 17.05 17.81 23.61
C VAL A 170 17.76 19.16 23.46
N ILE A 171 17.94 19.64 22.23
CA ILE A 171 18.55 20.95 21.95
C ILE A 171 17.75 22.05 22.65
N SER A 172 16.42 22.02 22.57
CA SER A 172 15.55 23.00 23.20
C SER A 172 15.69 23.02 24.72
N ILE A 173 15.79 21.85 25.37
CA ILE A 173 16.05 21.75 26.82
C ILE A 173 17.39 22.39 27.18
N VAL A 174 18.45 22.07 26.44
CA VAL A 174 19.80 22.61 26.69
C VAL A 174 19.80 24.13 26.58
N LEU A 175 19.15 24.69 25.55
CA LEU A 175 19.03 26.15 25.36
C LEU A 175 18.26 26.83 26.52
N VAL A 176 17.20 26.19 27.02
CA VAL A 176 16.43 26.71 28.18
C VAL A 176 17.28 26.70 29.44
N ILE A 177 17.99 25.60 29.73
CA ILE A 177 18.88 25.50 30.89
C ILE A 177 19.97 26.57 30.82
N PHE A 178 20.62 26.72 29.67
CA PHE A 178 21.66 27.72 29.46
C PHE A 178 21.15 29.16 29.66
N LYS A 179 19.93 29.46 29.20
CA LYS A 179 19.31 30.78 29.41
C LYS A 179 19.02 31.05 30.88
N ILE A 180 18.51 30.05 31.62
CA ILE A 180 18.23 30.18 33.06
C ILE A 180 19.52 30.40 33.85
N THR A 181 20.58 29.62 33.58
CA THR A 181 21.86 29.77 34.28
C THR A 181 22.48 31.13 33.98
N ARG A 182 22.48 31.58 32.72
CA ARG A 182 22.99 32.92 32.35
C ARG A 182 22.24 34.05 33.04
N MET A 183 20.91 33.98 33.14
CA MET A 183 20.11 34.98 33.87
C MET A 183 20.42 34.99 35.37
N SER A 184 20.64 33.81 35.96
CA SER A 184 21.02 33.69 37.38
C SER A 184 22.37 34.36 37.65
N PHE A 185 23.37 34.12 36.80
CA PHE A 185 24.69 34.76 36.90
C PHE A 185 24.60 36.29 36.75
N ALA A 186 23.85 36.78 35.76
CA ALA A 186 23.69 38.23 35.54
C ALA A 186 23.01 38.93 36.74
N LYS A 187 22.07 38.27 37.41
CA LYS A 187 21.41 38.79 38.60
C LYS A 187 22.35 38.82 39.81
N SER A 188 23.23 37.82 39.95
CA SER A 188 24.23 37.78 41.02
C SER A 188 25.26 38.90 40.91
N THR A 189 25.72 39.22 39.69
CA THR A 189 26.68 40.32 39.47
C THR A 189 26.05 41.69 39.69
N ALA A 190 24.79 41.89 39.29
CA ALA A 190 24.08 43.15 39.52
C ALA A 190 23.88 43.48 41.01
N ASN A 191 23.62 42.45 41.85
CA ASN A 191 23.47 42.66 43.29
C ASN A 191 24.79 43.03 43.98
N GLN A 192 25.92 42.44 43.56
CA GLN A 192 27.25 42.75 44.12
C GLN A 192 27.75 44.17 43.79
N GLU A 193 27.42 44.70 42.61
CA GLU A 193 27.74 46.10 42.27
C GLU A 193 26.89 47.09 43.09
N SER A 194 25.66 46.75 43.47
CA SER A 194 24.83 47.62 44.31
C SER A 194 25.29 47.69 45.78
N GLU A 195 25.90 46.61 46.30
CA GLU A 195 26.39 46.56 47.69
C GLU A 195 27.78 47.18 47.88
N SER A 196 28.54 47.43 46.81
CA SER A 196 29.89 48.02 46.88
C SER A 196 29.94 49.52 46.54
N GLY A 197 28.79 50.10 46.18
CA GLY A 197 28.63 51.52 45.84
C GLY A 197 28.05 52.40 46.97
N GLU A 198 27.74 51.83 48.14
CA GLU A 198 27.43 52.57 49.39
C GLU A 198 28.68 52.63 50.29
#